data_AF-A0A953F3L4-F1
#
_entry.id   AF-A0A953F3L4-F1
#
_cell.length_a   1.000
_cell.length_b   1.000
_cell.length_c   1.000
_cell.angle_alpha   90.00
_cell.angle_beta   90.00
_cell.angle_gamma   90.00
#
_symmetry.space_group_name_H-M   'P 1'
#
loop_
_entity.id
_entity.type
_entity.pdbx_description
1 polymer ?
#
loop_
_entity_poly.entity_id
_entity_poly.type
_entity_poly.pdbx_seq_one_letter_code
_entity_poly.pdbx_strand_id
1 'polypeptide(L)'
;MNWIVKILLIIGFISAAILPSQASAIWPYTEFSRVKICLYNLNSELHGKHDPVQNGEIIPSVRKEGFEFNASQITAFKKWLKQDLSLLQEGLSKCYIPHHALFLYNEKDSLVGRMSVCFLCQGVYFYGPKRPIRKTSYSSKTEQRAIKQLEDLKALVLEAHVPVFKTAEEYELLTVEVPKEYNMFDSSFIQKYFPPVEYSRLKREAEFICNPVLNSKNYFKTTGGGDKYFFAEFNCMNSEFKFSGRAESNLVLDQAILRNKEIDICGGLVCGMTQFDFFKLINFDGHVYPRILLITDGNSKAMRFSFENDRIVSIEIINKMP
;
A
#
# COMPACT_ATOMS: atom_id res chain seq x y z
N MET A 1 -48.80 -59.17 -28.49
CA MET A 1 -48.09 -58.23 -27.58
C MET A 1 -47.31 -57.26 -28.46
N ASN A 2 -47.80 -56.02 -28.53
CA ASN A 2 -47.65 -55.12 -29.68
C ASN A 2 -46.25 -54.48 -29.81
N TRP A 3 -45.65 -54.64 -30.99
CA TRP A 3 -44.41 -53.96 -31.40
C TRP A 3 -44.52 -52.41 -31.38
N ILE A 4 -45.74 -51.88 -31.48
CA ILE A 4 -46.03 -50.45 -31.42
C ILE A 4 -45.69 -49.83 -30.05
N VAL A 5 -45.72 -50.61 -28.96
CA VAL A 5 -45.37 -50.12 -27.61
C VAL A 5 -43.86 -49.98 -27.41
N LYS A 6 -43.04 -50.73 -28.16
CA LYS A 6 -41.57 -50.65 -28.04
C LYS A 6 -40.97 -49.43 -28.76
N ILE A 7 -41.62 -48.92 -29.81
CA ILE A 7 -41.14 -47.75 -30.56
C ILE A 7 -41.44 -46.43 -29.82
N LEU A 8 -42.54 -46.37 -29.05
CA LEU A 8 -42.88 -45.20 -28.24
C LEU A 8 -41.99 -45.02 -26.99
N LEU A 9 -41.29 -46.07 -26.53
CA LEU A 9 -40.35 -46.00 -25.41
C LEU A 9 -38.95 -45.50 -25.82
N ILE A 10 -38.61 -45.49 -27.10
CA ILE A 10 -37.33 -44.96 -27.61
C ILE A 10 -37.44 -43.47 -27.98
N ILE A 11 -38.65 -42.97 -28.27
CA ILE A 11 -38.89 -41.55 -28.61
C ILE A 11 -39.11 -40.69 -27.34
N GLY A 12 -39.41 -41.30 -26.19
CA GLY A 12 -39.60 -40.61 -24.91
C GLY A 12 -38.30 -40.25 -24.14
N PHE A 13 -37.12 -40.61 -24.67
CA PHE A 13 -35.82 -40.36 -24.03
C PHE A 13 -34.97 -39.32 -24.77
N ILE A 14 -35.59 -38.48 -25.59
CA ILE A 14 -34.99 -37.19 -25.98
C ILE A 14 -35.49 -36.15 -24.97
N SER A 15 -35.27 -36.42 -23.69
CA SER A 15 -35.25 -35.35 -22.69
C SER A 15 -34.11 -34.46 -23.11
N ALA A 16 -34.46 -33.28 -23.61
CA ALA A 16 -33.54 -32.23 -24.02
C ALA A 16 -32.37 -32.18 -23.02
N ALA A 17 -31.22 -32.69 -23.44
CA ALA A 17 -29.96 -32.33 -22.84
C ALA A 17 -29.82 -30.84 -23.17
N ILE A 18 -30.35 -30.01 -22.27
CA ILE A 18 -30.04 -28.59 -22.21
C ILE A 18 -28.54 -28.58 -21.93
N LEU A 19 -27.76 -28.55 -23.01
CA LEU A 19 -26.33 -28.33 -22.92
C LEU A 19 -26.17 -27.06 -22.09
N PRO A 20 -25.40 -27.10 -21.00
CA PRO A 20 -25.20 -25.92 -20.18
C PRO A 20 -24.73 -24.79 -21.10
N SER A 21 -25.42 -23.65 -20.97
CA SER A 21 -25.10 -22.39 -21.63
C SER A 21 -23.59 -22.26 -21.76
N GLN A 22 -23.14 -22.09 -23.01
CA GLN A 22 -21.75 -21.95 -23.40
C GLN A 22 -21.09 -20.96 -22.43
N ALA A 23 -20.23 -21.45 -21.55
CA ALA A 23 -19.56 -20.64 -20.54
C ALA A 23 -18.98 -19.40 -21.22
N SER A 24 -19.42 -18.22 -20.76
CA SER A 24 -18.94 -16.93 -21.28
C SER A 24 -17.41 -16.96 -21.33
N ALA A 25 -16.81 -16.62 -22.47
CA ALA A 25 -15.34 -16.51 -22.58
C ALA A 25 -14.76 -15.38 -21.70
N ILE A 26 -15.63 -14.60 -21.04
CA ILE A 26 -15.30 -13.46 -20.21
C ILE A 26 -15.48 -13.88 -18.74
N TRP A 27 -14.46 -13.62 -17.92
CA TRP A 27 -14.51 -13.81 -16.47
C TRP A 27 -15.80 -13.21 -15.89
N PRO A 28 -16.51 -13.91 -14.97
CA PRO A 28 -16.09 -15.10 -14.22
C PRO A 28 -16.42 -16.46 -14.89
N TYR A 29 -16.55 -16.55 -16.22
CA TYR A 29 -16.92 -17.77 -16.97
C TYR A 29 -18.29 -18.36 -16.65
N THR A 30 -19.00 -17.74 -15.72
CA THR A 30 -20.37 -18.05 -15.31
C THR A 30 -21.18 -16.77 -15.44
N GLU A 31 -22.43 -16.87 -15.89
CA GLU A 31 -23.32 -15.72 -15.91
C GLU A 31 -23.59 -15.22 -14.48
N PHE A 32 -23.65 -13.89 -14.34
CA PHE A 32 -24.04 -13.21 -13.13
C PHE A 32 -25.19 -12.25 -13.44
N SER A 33 -26.10 -12.12 -12.48
CA SER A 33 -27.29 -11.26 -12.57
C SER A 33 -27.27 -10.14 -11.55
N ARG A 34 -26.43 -10.22 -10.51
CA ARG A 34 -26.32 -9.22 -9.45
C ARG A 34 -24.86 -8.89 -9.17
N VAL A 35 -24.57 -7.61 -8.95
CA VAL A 35 -23.23 -7.12 -8.56
C VAL A 35 -23.40 -6.26 -7.31
N LYS A 36 -22.69 -6.60 -6.25
CA LYS A 36 -22.62 -5.80 -5.03
C LYS A 36 -21.22 -5.20 -4.90
N ILE A 37 -21.13 -3.90 -4.74
CA ILE A 37 -19.90 -3.17 -4.48
C ILE A 37 -19.83 -2.75 -3.01
N CYS A 38 -18.71 -3.02 -2.37
CA CYS A 38 -18.48 -2.65 -0.98
C CYS A 38 -17.16 -1.87 -0.88
N LEU A 39 -17.11 -0.94 0.07
CA LEU A 39 -15.84 -0.52 0.62
C LEU A 39 -15.28 -1.63 1.49
N TYR A 40 -13.99 -1.88 1.41
CA TYR A 40 -13.33 -2.84 2.30
C TYR A 40 -11.89 -2.46 2.58
N ASN A 41 -11.29 -3.08 3.58
CA ASN A 41 -9.91 -2.84 3.96
C ASN A 41 -9.62 -1.36 4.23
N LEU A 42 -10.59 -0.62 4.75
CA LEU A 42 -10.43 0.82 5.02
C LEU A 42 -9.37 1.05 6.08
N ASN A 43 -9.34 0.22 7.11
CA ASN A 43 -8.28 0.17 8.12
C ASN A 43 -6.98 -0.47 7.61
N SER A 44 -6.91 -0.90 6.35
CA SER A 44 -5.69 -1.43 5.72
C SER A 44 -5.03 -2.61 6.44
N GLU A 45 -5.79 -3.37 7.23
CA GLU A 45 -5.30 -4.55 7.97
C GLU A 45 -4.90 -5.72 7.06
N LEU A 46 -5.33 -5.70 5.80
CA LEU A 46 -5.01 -6.75 4.83
C LEU A 46 -3.69 -6.48 4.12
N HIS A 47 -2.59 -6.75 4.82
CA HIS A 47 -1.23 -6.71 4.28
C HIS A 47 -1.05 -7.80 3.21
N GLY A 48 -0.92 -7.41 1.93
CA GLY A 48 -0.73 -8.34 0.80
C GLY A 48 -1.90 -9.29 0.49
N LYS A 49 -2.98 -9.26 1.30
CA LYS A 49 -4.18 -10.08 1.12
C LYS A 49 -5.26 -9.26 0.43
N HIS A 50 -5.16 -9.19 -0.89
CA HIS A 50 -6.07 -8.40 -1.70
C HIS A 50 -7.44 -9.06 -1.95
N ASP A 51 -7.62 -10.30 -1.49
CA ASP A 51 -8.85 -11.05 -1.68
C ASP A 51 -9.89 -10.66 -0.61
N PRO A 52 -11.06 -10.11 -0.98
CA PRO A 52 -12.11 -9.76 -0.02
C PRO A 52 -12.86 -10.99 0.55
N VAL A 53 -12.44 -12.21 0.21
CA VAL A 53 -12.95 -13.47 0.76
C VAL A 53 -11.78 -14.34 1.23
N GLN A 54 -11.87 -14.85 2.45
CA GLN A 54 -10.91 -15.78 3.02
C GLN A 54 -11.64 -17.01 3.53
N ASN A 55 -11.13 -18.21 3.21
CA ASN A 55 -11.75 -19.49 3.61
C ASN A 55 -13.23 -19.64 3.19
N GLY A 56 -13.62 -19.02 2.08
CA GLY A 56 -15.00 -19.03 1.58
C GLY A 56 -15.93 -17.98 2.21
N GLU A 57 -15.44 -17.21 3.18
CA GLU A 57 -16.23 -16.19 3.88
C GLU A 57 -15.76 -14.77 3.50
N ILE A 58 -16.72 -13.84 3.39
CA ILE A 58 -16.42 -12.43 3.21
C ILE A 58 -15.75 -11.93 4.50
N ILE A 59 -14.56 -11.36 4.36
CA ILE A 59 -13.76 -10.94 5.51
C ILE A 59 -14.42 -9.78 6.29
N PRO A 60 -14.17 -9.65 7.60
CA PRO A 60 -14.81 -8.63 8.42
C PRO A 60 -14.57 -7.18 8.00
N SER A 61 -13.45 -6.90 7.31
CA SER A 61 -13.10 -5.54 6.86
C SER A 61 -13.98 -5.03 5.71
N VAL A 62 -14.81 -5.89 5.11
CA VAL A 62 -15.79 -5.51 4.08
C VAL A 62 -17.01 -4.89 4.75
N ARG A 63 -17.33 -3.63 4.42
CA ARG A 63 -18.55 -2.98 4.89
C ARG A 63 -19.77 -3.68 4.30
N LYS A 64 -20.60 -4.26 5.16
CA LYS A 64 -21.77 -5.08 4.77
C LYS A 64 -22.88 -4.28 4.07
N GLU A 65 -22.93 -2.98 4.29
CA GLU A 65 -23.90 -2.02 3.72
C GLU A 65 -23.69 -1.72 2.23
N GLY A 66 -22.74 -2.39 1.56
CA GLY A 66 -22.40 -2.13 0.16
C GLY A 66 -23.60 -2.03 -0.81
N PHE A 67 -23.38 -1.37 -1.93
CA PHE A 67 -24.41 -0.99 -2.89
C PHE A 67 -24.57 -2.04 -3.97
N GLU A 68 -25.81 -2.28 -4.40
CA GLU A 68 -26.10 -3.17 -5.52
C GLU A 68 -26.25 -2.37 -6.80
N PHE A 69 -25.62 -2.85 -7.87
CA PHE A 69 -25.77 -2.25 -9.18
C PHE A 69 -27.18 -2.48 -9.72
N ASN A 70 -27.77 -1.44 -10.31
CA ASN A 70 -29.00 -1.56 -11.08
C ASN A 70 -28.75 -2.23 -12.45
N ALA A 71 -29.81 -2.54 -13.19
CA ALA A 71 -29.71 -3.24 -14.48
C ALA A 71 -28.84 -2.51 -15.53
N SER A 72 -28.90 -1.18 -15.56
CA SER A 72 -28.08 -0.35 -16.46
C SER A 72 -26.60 -0.45 -16.10
N GLN A 73 -26.29 -0.31 -14.81
CA GLN A 73 -24.93 -0.43 -14.28
C GLN A 73 -24.35 -1.84 -14.48
N ILE A 74 -25.14 -2.90 -14.29
CA ILE A 74 -24.73 -4.28 -14.59
C ILE A 74 -24.39 -4.42 -16.07
N THR A 75 -25.20 -3.85 -16.97
CA THR A 75 -24.95 -3.90 -18.41
C THR A 75 -23.66 -3.17 -18.78
N ALA A 76 -23.44 -1.98 -18.22
CA ALA A 76 -22.22 -1.21 -18.43
C ALA A 76 -20.98 -1.94 -17.84
N PHE A 77 -21.11 -2.55 -16.67
CA PHE A 77 -20.06 -3.34 -16.05
C PHE A 77 -19.73 -4.61 -16.86
N LYS A 78 -20.75 -5.32 -17.38
CA LYS A 78 -20.55 -6.45 -18.31
C LYS A 78 -19.77 -6.00 -19.54
N LYS A 79 -20.09 -4.82 -20.11
CA LYS A 79 -19.35 -4.23 -21.24
C LYS A 79 -17.90 -3.92 -20.87
N TRP A 80 -17.67 -3.37 -19.68
CA TRP A 80 -16.33 -3.08 -19.16
C TRP A 80 -15.49 -4.35 -19.03
N LEU A 81 -16.06 -5.45 -18.50
CA LEU A 81 -15.38 -6.73 -18.36
C LEU A 81 -14.92 -7.36 -19.69
N LYS A 82 -15.61 -7.07 -20.81
CA LYS A 82 -15.23 -7.57 -22.15
C LYS A 82 -13.95 -6.94 -22.70
N GLN A 83 -13.48 -5.86 -22.10
CA GLN A 83 -12.25 -5.21 -22.53
C GLN A 83 -11.02 -6.05 -22.16
N ASP A 84 -9.88 -5.75 -22.80
CA ASP A 84 -8.58 -6.26 -22.34
C ASP A 84 -8.16 -5.45 -21.11
N LEU A 85 -8.08 -6.13 -19.97
CA LEU A 85 -7.78 -5.56 -18.65
C LEU A 85 -6.43 -6.06 -18.11
N SER A 86 -5.62 -6.70 -18.96
CA SER A 86 -4.39 -7.38 -18.52
C SER A 86 -3.40 -6.42 -17.85
N LEU A 87 -3.24 -5.19 -18.36
CA LEU A 87 -2.35 -4.20 -17.76
C LEU A 87 -2.84 -3.70 -16.39
N LEU A 88 -4.17 -3.57 -16.20
CA LEU A 88 -4.73 -3.24 -14.88
C LEU A 88 -4.60 -4.41 -13.89
N GLN A 89 -4.57 -5.66 -14.37
CA GLN A 89 -4.29 -6.84 -13.55
C GLN A 89 -2.83 -6.95 -13.11
N GLU A 90 -1.90 -6.47 -13.94
CA GLU A 90 -0.49 -6.32 -13.55
C GLU A 90 -0.30 -5.19 -12.53
N GLY A 91 -1.18 -4.17 -12.57
CA GLY A 91 -1.13 -3.00 -11.71
C GLY A 91 -0.17 -1.94 -12.25
N LEU A 92 -0.63 -0.70 -12.36
CA LEU A 92 0.22 0.41 -12.83
C LEU A 92 1.14 0.95 -11.72
N SER A 93 0.89 0.58 -10.45
CA SER A 93 1.68 0.99 -9.29
C SER A 93 2.00 -0.20 -8.37
N LYS A 94 3.16 -0.15 -7.69
CA LYS A 94 3.64 -1.24 -6.82
C LYS A 94 2.98 -1.31 -5.44
N CYS A 95 2.55 -0.17 -4.89
CA CYS A 95 1.74 -0.16 -3.69
C CYS A 95 0.33 -0.56 -4.13
N TYR A 96 -0.20 -1.72 -3.75
CA TYR A 96 -1.57 -2.09 -4.10
C TYR A 96 -2.35 -2.40 -2.83
N ILE A 97 -3.16 -1.42 -2.39
CA ILE A 97 -4.06 -1.60 -1.25
C ILE A 97 -5.47 -1.33 -1.76
N PRO A 98 -6.23 -2.37 -2.09
CA PRO A 98 -7.57 -2.20 -2.61
C PRO A 98 -8.53 -1.74 -1.52
N HIS A 99 -9.43 -0.84 -1.90
CA HIS A 99 -10.45 -0.31 -1.00
C HIS A 99 -11.87 -0.56 -1.48
N HIS A 100 -12.02 -1.09 -2.70
CA HIS A 100 -13.31 -1.45 -3.29
C HIS A 100 -13.31 -2.92 -3.64
N ALA A 101 -14.32 -3.64 -3.17
CA ALA A 101 -14.59 -5.01 -3.52
C ALA A 101 -15.88 -5.08 -4.33
N LEU A 102 -15.87 -5.80 -5.44
CA LEU A 102 -17.08 -6.14 -6.19
C LEU A 102 -17.32 -7.64 -6.10
N PHE A 103 -18.53 -8.01 -5.73
CA PHE A 103 -19.00 -9.39 -5.59
C PHE A 103 -20.07 -9.66 -6.66
N LEU A 104 -19.87 -10.71 -7.45
CA LEU A 104 -20.75 -11.09 -8.55
C LEU A 104 -21.56 -12.33 -8.14
N TYR A 105 -22.88 -12.21 -8.17
CA TYR A 105 -23.80 -13.29 -7.82
C TYR A 105 -24.61 -13.73 -9.03
N ASN A 106 -24.87 -15.03 -9.11
CA ASN A 106 -25.81 -15.58 -10.09
C ASN A 106 -27.27 -15.43 -9.61
N GLU A 107 -28.22 -15.91 -10.42
CA GLU A 107 -29.66 -15.87 -10.12
C GLU A 107 -30.07 -16.69 -8.89
N LYS A 108 -29.20 -17.56 -8.39
CA LYS A 108 -29.39 -18.36 -7.18
C LYS A 108 -28.67 -17.76 -5.96
N ASP A 109 -28.30 -16.47 -6.05
CA ASP A 109 -27.55 -15.74 -5.03
C ASP A 109 -26.20 -16.39 -4.62
N SER A 110 -25.65 -17.24 -5.47
CA SER A 110 -24.34 -17.83 -5.24
C SER A 110 -23.24 -16.92 -5.78
N LEU A 111 -22.19 -16.69 -4.98
CA LEU A 111 -21.02 -15.92 -5.38
C LEU A 111 -20.26 -16.66 -6.49
N VAL A 112 -20.23 -16.10 -7.70
CA VAL A 112 -19.57 -16.70 -8.88
C VAL A 112 -18.25 -16.03 -9.25
N GLY A 113 -18.01 -14.82 -8.74
CA GLY A 113 -16.77 -14.09 -8.95
C GLY A 113 -16.64 -12.94 -7.98
N ARG A 114 -15.42 -12.47 -7.76
CA ARG A 114 -15.16 -11.26 -6.98
C ARG A 114 -13.91 -10.58 -7.49
N MET A 115 -13.84 -9.27 -7.33
CA MET A 115 -12.66 -8.50 -7.68
C MET A 115 -12.40 -7.40 -6.67
N SER A 116 -11.15 -7.01 -6.58
CA SER A 116 -10.72 -5.86 -5.80
C SER A 116 -10.20 -4.77 -6.72
N VAL A 117 -10.41 -3.51 -6.33
CA VAL A 117 -9.97 -2.33 -7.08
C VAL A 117 -9.27 -1.37 -6.13
N CYS A 118 -8.16 -0.81 -6.60
CA CYS A 118 -7.56 0.37 -6.00
C CYS A 118 -7.50 1.47 -7.05
N PHE A 119 -8.28 2.53 -6.87
CA PHE A 119 -8.29 3.68 -7.78
C PHE A 119 -7.05 4.57 -7.63
N LEU A 120 -6.42 4.62 -6.44
CA LEU A 120 -5.17 5.36 -6.23
C LEU A 120 -4.00 4.69 -6.97
N CYS A 121 -3.88 3.38 -6.80
CA CYS A 121 -2.78 2.58 -7.33
C CYS A 121 -3.05 2.06 -8.75
N GLN A 122 -4.24 2.37 -9.26
CA GLN A 122 -4.69 2.02 -10.60
C GLN A 122 -4.57 0.53 -10.93
N GLY A 123 -5.02 -0.32 -9.99
CA GLY A 123 -4.95 -1.76 -10.10
C GLY A 123 -6.30 -2.45 -9.90
N VAL A 124 -6.49 -3.58 -10.57
CA VAL A 124 -7.67 -4.44 -10.40
C VAL A 124 -7.23 -5.90 -10.27
N TYR A 125 -7.78 -6.64 -9.31
CA TYR A 125 -7.45 -8.05 -9.14
C TYR A 125 -8.73 -8.86 -9.15
N PHE A 126 -8.72 -9.95 -9.91
CA PHE A 126 -9.87 -10.83 -10.07
C PHE A 126 -9.61 -12.14 -9.32
N TYR A 127 -10.60 -12.62 -8.58
CA TYR A 127 -10.55 -13.86 -7.82
C TYR A 127 -11.67 -14.81 -8.25
N GLY A 128 -11.44 -16.11 -8.10
CA GLY A 128 -12.29 -17.15 -8.69
C GLY A 128 -11.61 -17.80 -9.90
N PRO A 129 -12.36 -18.38 -10.86
CA PRO A 129 -11.75 -19.08 -11.99
C PRO A 129 -10.80 -18.12 -12.74
N LYS A 130 -9.55 -18.55 -12.92
CA LYS A 130 -8.46 -17.67 -13.36
C LYS A 130 -8.79 -17.03 -14.70
N ARG A 131 -8.87 -15.69 -14.73
CA ARG A 131 -8.84 -14.93 -15.99
C ARG A 131 -7.45 -15.11 -16.61
N PRO A 132 -7.31 -15.54 -17.87
CA PRO A 132 -6.03 -15.61 -18.53
C PRO A 132 -5.52 -14.18 -18.70
N ILE A 133 -4.40 -13.89 -18.04
CA ILE A 133 -3.67 -12.65 -18.23
C ILE A 133 -2.92 -12.80 -19.56
N ARG A 134 -3.22 -11.92 -20.52
CA ARG A 134 -2.40 -11.82 -21.71
C ARG A 134 -1.19 -10.97 -21.36
N LYS A 135 0.02 -11.44 -21.66
CA LYS A 135 1.21 -10.61 -21.55
C LYS A 135 1.04 -9.41 -22.48
N THR A 136 0.92 -8.22 -21.91
CA THR A 136 0.80 -6.98 -22.66
C THR A 136 2.12 -6.24 -22.59
N SER A 137 2.67 -5.81 -23.73
CA SER A 137 3.86 -4.98 -23.73
C SER A 137 3.53 -3.58 -23.21
N TYR A 138 4.23 -3.14 -22.17
CA TYR A 138 4.06 -1.80 -21.62
C TYR A 138 4.45 -0.73 -22.66
N SER A 139 3.55 0.24 -22.87
CA SER A 139 3.75 1.45 -23.67
C SER A 139 2.85 2.58 -23.15
N SER A 140 3.17 3.82 -23.53
CA SER A 140 2.34 4.98 -23.18
C SER A 140 0.89 4.84 -23.66
N LYS A 141 0.67 4.28 -24.86
CA LYS A 141 -0.67 4.04 -25.42
C LYS A 141 -1.46 3.00 -24.62
N THR A 142 -0.83 1.91 -24.21
CA THR A 142 -1.49 0.87 -23.40
C THR A 142 -1.78 1.38 -22.00
N GLU A 143 -0.90 2.21 -21.43
CA GLU A 143 -1.10 2.86 -20.13
C GLU A 143 -2.29 3.83 -20.17
N GLN A 144 -2.35 4.74 -21.15
CA GLN A 144 -3.49 5.65 -21.34
C GLN A 144 -4.82 4.89 -21.49
N ARG A 145 -4.80 3.75 -22.19
CA ARG A 145 -5.98 2.88 -22.30
C ARG A 145 -6.38 2.30 -20.95
N ALA A 146 -5.42 1.81 -20.16
CA ALA A 146 -5.68 1.28 -18.82
C ALA A 146 -6.23 2.36 -17.88
N ILE A 147 -5.67 3.57 -17.91
CA ILE A 147 -6.19 4.73 -17.16
C ILE A 147 -7.64 5.02 -17.55
N LYS A 148 -7.95 5.08 -18.85
CA LYS A 148 -9.33 5.30 -19.32
C LYS A 148 -10.28 4.20 -18.85
N GLN A 149 -9.86 2.94 -18.92
CA GLN A 149 -10.64 1.81 -18.43
C GLN A 149 -10.93 1.92 -16.93
N LEU A 150 -9.96 2.35 -16.15
CA LEU A 150 -10.15 2.56 -14.71
C LEU A 150 -11.11 3.72 -14.45
N GLU A 151 -11.02 4.83 -15.19
CA GLU A 151 -11.96 5.95 -15.08
C GLU A 151 -13.39 5.55 -15.49
N ASP A 152 -13.56 4.70 -16.50
CA ASP A 152 -14.88 4.14 -16.86
C ASP A 152 -15.46 3.32 -15.69
N LEU A 153 -14.65 2.50 -15.01
CA LEU A 153 -15.08 1.76 -13.83
C LEU A 153 -15.41 2.70 -12.67
N LYS A 154 -14.58 3.72 -12.44
CA LYS A 154 -14.76 4.73 -11.40
C LYS A 154 -16.09 5.47 -11.57
N ALA A 155 -16.47 5.81 -12.80
CA ALA A 155 -17.75 6.43 -13.08
C ALA A 155 -18.93 5.53 -12.65
N LEU A 156 -18.87 4.22 -12.92
CA LEU A 156 -19.89 3.26 -12.46
C LEU A 156 -19.97 3.18 -10.93
N VAL A 157 -18.82 3.19 -10.26
CA VAL A 157 -18.74 3.16 -8.79
C VAL A 157 -19.37 4.43 -8.18
N LEU A 158 -19.07 5.60 -8.75
CA LEU A 158 -19.64 6.87 -8.31
C LEU A 158 -21.15 6.96 -8.58
N GLU A 159 -21.63 6.44 -9.72
CA GLU A 159 -23.06 6.35 -10.04
C GLU A 159 -23.81 5.44 -9.05
N ALA A 160 -23.13 4.42 -8.51
CA ALA A 160 -23.66 3.58 -7.44
C ALA A 160 -23.58 4.23 -6.03
N HIS A 161 -23.24 5.52 -5.96
CA HIS A 161 -23.06 6.29 -4.71
C HIS A 161 -21.99 5.72 -3.77
N VAL A 162 -21.03 4.95 -4.31
CA VAL A 162 -19.88 4.50 -3.54
C VAL A 162 -18.76 5.54 -3.71
N PRO A 163 -18.20 6.08 -2.62
CA PRO A 163 -17.15 7.07 -2.71
C PRO A 163 -15.89 6.46 -3.34
N VAL A 164 -15.24 7.26 -4.20
CA VAL A 164 -13.90 6.97 -4.74
C VAL A 164 -12.99 8.12 -4.33
N PHE A 165 -11.88 7.76 -3.71
CA PHE A 165 -10.98 8.70 -3.06
C PHE A 165 -9.80 8.99 -3.97
N LYS A 166 -9.36 10.25 -3.95
CA LYS A 166 -8.28 10.78 -4.77
C LYS A 166 -6.95 10.79 -4.04
N THR A 167 -6.96 10.77 -2.71
CA THR A 167 -5.76 10.78 -1.88
C THR A 167 -5.88 9.76 -0.75
N ALA A 168 -4.76 9.48 -0.08
CA ALA A 168 -4.74 8.60 1.09
C ALA A 168 -5.51 9.23 2.27
N GLU A 169 -5.41 10.54 2.44
CA GLU A 169 -6.08 11.29 3.52
C GLU A 169 -7.61 11.21 3.41
N GLU A 170 -8.14 11.20 2.18
CA GLU A 170 -9.58 11.04 1.97
C GLU A 170 -10.08 9.65 2.44
N TYR A 171 -9.24 8.60 2.40
CA TYR A 171 -9.56 7.31 3.02
C TYR A 171 -9.56 7.40 4.55
N GLU A 172 -8.58 8.11 5.14
CA GLU A 172 -8.46 8.26 6.61
C GLU A 172 -9.74 8.81 7.24
N LEU A 173 -10.46 9.70 6.54
CA LEU A 173 -11.74 10.26 7.00
C LEU A 173 -12.84 9.21 7.23
N LEU A 174 -12.74 8.03 6.61
CA LEU A 174 -13.69 6.92 6.80
C LEU A 174 -13.16 5.80 7.69
N THR A 175 -11.89 5.88 8.09
CA THR A 175 -11.28 4.89 8.98
C THR A 175 -11.55 5.23 10.44
N VAL A 176 -11.77 4.20 11.23
CA VAL A 176 -11.67 4.28 12.68
C VAL A 176 -10.17 4.09 12.98
N GLU A 177 -9.51 5.18 13.38
CA GLU A 177 -8.15 5.22 13.94
C GLU A 177 -7.07 4.45 13.17
N VAL A 178 -6.62 4.96 12.01
CA VAL A 178 -5.32 4.54 11.46
C VAL A 178 -4.23 4.89 12.48
N PRO A 179 -3.38 3.94 12.89
CA PRO A 179 -2.29 4.24 13.79
C PRO A 179 -1.37 5.27 13.12
N LYS A 180 -1.23 6.44 13.77
CA LYS A 180 -0.37 7.54 13.30
C LYS A 180 1.09 7.11 13.14
N GLU A 181 1.49 6.05 13.83
CA GLU A 181 2.85 5.53 13.88
C GLU A 181 2.86 4.02 13.59
N TYR A 182 3.67 3.61 12.61
CA TYR A 182 3.92 2.24 12.25
C TYR A 182 5.34 1.83 12.63
N ASN A 183 5.48 0.69 13.30
CA ASN A 183 6.78 0.16 13.73
C ASN A 183 7.20 -0.99 12.81
N MET A 184 8.39 -0.89 12.23
CA MET A 184 8.99 -1.90 11.36
C MET A 184 10.34 -2.35 11.92
N PHE A 185 10.58 -3.66 11.88
CA PHE A 185 11.89 -4.24 12.15
C PHE A 185 12.62 -4.50 10.83
N ASP A 186 13.74 -3.81 10.60
CA ASP A 186 14.59 -4.03 9.42
C ASP A 186 16.05 -3.67 9.76
N SER A 187 16.76 -4.66 10.30
CA SER A 187 18.18 -4.51 10.66
C SER A 187 19.07 -4.23 9.46
N SER A 188 18.72 -4.73 8.27
CA SER A 188 19.49 -4.52 7.04
C SER A 188 19.41 -3.07 6.56
N PHE A 189 18.22 -2.47 6.66
CA PHE A 189 18.01 -1.05 6.39
C PHE A 189 18.81 -0.20 7.37
N ILE A 190 18.72 -0.48 8.68
CA ILE A 190 19.48 0.26 9.70
C ILE A 190 20.98 0.13 9.46
N GLN A 191 21.50 -1.06 9.16
CA GLN A 191 22.92 -1.25 8.86
C GLN A 191 23.38 -0.40 7.65
N LYS A 192 22.51 -0.25 6.64
CA LYS A 192 22.82 0.47 5.41
C LYS A 192 22.73 1.99 5.55
N TYR A 193 21.71 2.48 6.25
CA TYR A 193 21.33 3.90 6.22
C TYR A 193 21.56 4.64 7.55
N PHE A 194 21.83 3.94 8.65
CA PHE A 194 22.13 4.59 9.93
C PHE A 194 23.57 5.14 9.93
N PRO A 195 23.77 6.46 10.06
CA PRO A 195 25.09 7.06 9.95
C PRO A 195 26.04 6.69 11.10
N PRO A 196 27.27 6.26 10.81
CA PRO A 196 28.39 6.35 11.74
C PRO A 196 29.07 7.72 11.60
N VAL A 197 28.42 8.79 12.07
CA VAL A 197 28.90 10.16 11.85
C VAL A 197 29.59 10.72 13.11
N GLU A 198 30.83 11.19 12.92
CA GLU A 198 31.61 11.87 13.96
C GLU A 198 31.28 13.37 14.02
N TYR A 199 31.35 13.94 15.23
CA TYR A 199 31.07 15.36 15.49
C TYR A 199 31.91 16.31 14.61
N SER A 200 33.22 16.08 14.52
CA SER A 200 34.16 16.95 13.81
C SER A 200 33.85 17.03 12.31
N ARG A 201 33.46 15.91 11.71
CA ARG A 201 33.05 15.82 10.32
C ARG A 201 31.75 16.59 10.08
N LEU A 202 30.69 16.26 10.83
CA LEU A 202 29.38 16.86 10.58
C LEU A 202 29.36 18.35 10.88
N LYS A 203 30.09 18.78 11.91
CA LYS A 203 30.23 20.20 12.22
C LYS A 203 30.84 20.98 11.05
N ARG A 204 31.89 20.46 10.41
CA ARG A 204 32.54 21.09 9.25
C ARG A 204 31.58 21.19 8.06
N GLU A 205 30.84 20.11 7.78
CA GLU A 205 29.81 20.09 6.73
C GLU A 205 28.70 21.11 7.04
N ALA A 206 28.22 21.14 8.29
CA ALA A 206 27.21 22.08 8.76
C ALA A 206 27.68 23.54 8.70
N GLU A 207 28.92 23.85 9.06
CA GLU A 207 29.48 25.21 8.96
C GLU A 207 29.54 25.70 7.51
N PHE A 208 29.86 24.80 6.57
CA PHE A 208 29.86 25.10 5.15
C PHE A 208 28.44 25.41 4.63
N ILE A 209 27.44 24.64 5.07
CA ILE A 209 26.04 24.79 4.64
C ILE A 209 25.36 26.00 5.32
N CYS A 210 25.55 26.16 6.63
CA CYS A 210 24.78 27.08 7.49
C CYS A 210 25.47 28.41 7.80
N ASN A 211 26.70 28.65 7.32
CA ASN A 211 27.42 29.93 7.24
C ASN A 211 26.90 31.07 8.17
N PRO A 212 27.52 31.43 9.30
CA PRO A 212 28.19 30.68 10.36
C PRO A 212 27.31 30.56 11.64
N VAL A 213 25.98 30.50 11.53
CA VAL A 213 25.08 30.48 12.71
C VAL A 213 24.96 29.07 13.29
N LEU A 214 26.07 28.53 13.81
CA LEU A 214 26.11 27.24 14.47
C LEU A 214 26.05 27.44 15.99
N ASN A 215 24.86 27.28 16.55
CA ASN A 215 24.71 27.27 18.01
C ASN A 215 25.19 25.92 18.53
N SER A 216 26.35 25.89 19.19
CA SER A 216 26.89 24.67 19.79
C SER A 216 26.99 24.75 21.31
N LYS A 217 26.75 23.61 21.97
CA LYS A 217 26.90 23.44 23.42
C LYS A 217 27.69 22.16 23.67
N ASN A 218 28.67 22.24 24.56
CA ASN A 218 29.49 21.11 24.96
C ASN A 218 29.49 20.98 26.49
N TYR A 219 29.38 19.77 27.02
CA TYR A 219 29.40 19.54 28.47
C TYR A 219 29.89 18.13 28.82
N PHE A 220 30.27 17.92 30.09
CA PHE A 220 30.71 16.64 30.61
C PHE A 220 29.71 16.07 31.62
N LYS A 221 29.60 14.75 31.69
CA LYS A 221 28.92 14.04 32.80
C LYS A 221 29.79 12.91 33.31
N THR A 222 29.74 12.64 34.61
CA THR A 222 30.41 11.50 35.24
C THR A 222 29.36 10.52 35.73
N THR A 223 29.49 9.24 35.40
CA THR A 223 28.59 8.19 35.91
C THR A 223 28.87 7.90 37.39
N GLY A 224 27.98 7.16 38.05
CA GLY A 224 28.22 6.68 39.42
C GLY A 224 29.46 5.79 39.57
N GLY A 225 29.95 5.21 38.47
CA GLY A 225 31.19 4.42 38.42
C GLY A 225 32.46 5.22 38.13
N GLY A 226 32.37 6.54 37.93
CA GLY A 226 33.52 7.42 37.67
C GLY A 226 33.85 7.62 36.18
N ASP A 227 33.15 6.96 35.26
CA ASP A 227 33.36 7.15 33.82
C ASP A 227 32.95 8.56 33.39
N LYS A 228 33.83 9.25 32.67
CA LYS A 228 33.58 10.59 32.14
C LYS A 228 33.12 10.51 30.68
N TYR A 229 32.00 11.16 30.41
CA TYR A 229 31.41 11.29 29.09
C TYR A 229 31.45 12.75 28.66
N PHE A 230 31.73 12.96 27.37
CA PHE A 230 31.65 14.24 26.70
C PHE A 230 30.41 14.25 25.81
N PHE A 231 29.68 15.37 25.82
CA PHE A 231 28.50 15.59 25.01
C PHE A 231 28.68 16.85 24.20
N ALA A 232 28.22 16.82 22.94
CA ALA A 232 28.13 17.99 22.10
C ALA A 232 26.78 18.04 21.40
N GLU A 233 26.22 19.23 21.30
CA GLU A 233 24.96 19.49 20.63
C GLU A 233 25.17 20.68 19.69
N PHE A 234 24.59 20.63 18.49
CA PHE A 234 24.49 21.82 17.66
C PHE A 234 23.25 21.81 16.77
N ASN A 235 22.85 23.01 16.36
CA ASN A 235 21.78 23.24 15.39
C ASN A 235 22.34 23.80 14.10
N CYS A 236 21.81 23.36 12.96
CA CYS A 236 22.09 23.89 11.63
C CYS A 236 20.75 24.06 10.92
N MET A 237 20.35 25.32 10.69
CA MET A 237 19.01 25.69 10.25
C MET A 237 17.92 25.13 11.18
N ASN A 238 17.05 24.26 10.69
CA ASN A 238 15.95 23.62 11.42
C ASN A 238 16.28 22.18 11.87
N SER A 239 17.54 21.75 11.74
CA SER A 239 18.01 20.42 12.12
C SER A 239 18.85 20.47 13.39
N GLU A 240 18.73 19.42 14.20
CA GLU A 240 19.31 19.31 15.54
C GLU A 240 20.19 18.06 15.61
N PHE A 241 21.36 18.16 16.24
CA PHE A 241 22.31 17.07 16.36
C PHE A 241 22.83 16.96 17.79
N LYS A 242 22.89 15.74 18.31
CA LYS A 242 23.44 15.42 19.63
C LYS A 242 24.43 14.27 19.51
N PHE A 243 25.57 14.46 20.14
CA PHE A 243 26.68 13.53 20.14
C PHE A 243 27.09 13.21 21.56
N SER A 244 27.58 12.00 21.76
CA SER A 244 28.28 11.63 22.98
C SER A 244 29.46 10.72 22.68
N GLY A 245 30.31 10.58 23.69
CA GLY A 245 31.43 9.68 23.70
C GLY A 245 32.06 9.67 25.09
N ARG A 246 32.94 8.70 25.35
CA ARG A 246 33.84 8.79 26.50
C ARG A 246 34.76 9.99 26.31
N ALA A 247 35.24 10.59 27.40
CA ALA A 247 36.05 11.80 27.36
C ALA A 247 37.32 11.69 26.50
N GLU A 248 37.84 10.47 26.32
CA GLU A 248 39.04 10.16 25.53
C GLU A 248 38.72 9.54 24.15
N SER A 249 37.44 9.43 23.77
CA SER A 249 37.01 8.87 22.49
C SER A 249 36.41 9.93 21.57
N ASN A 250 36.32 9.60 20.28
CA ASN A 250 35.58 10.43 19.34
C ASN A 250 34.10 10.53 19.75
N LEU A 251 33.54 11.72 19.59
CA LEU A 251 32.11 11.97 19.71
C LEU A 251 31.39 11.38 18.50
N VAL A 252 30.45 10.49 18.77
CA VAL A 252 29.61 9.85 17.75
C VAL A 252 28.17 10.35 17.86
N LEU A 253 27.45 10.34 16.74
CA LEU A 253 26.07 10.79 16.69
C LEU A 253 25.16 9.86 17.51
N ASP A 254 24.49 10.42 18.51
CA ASP A 254 23.48 9.70 19.30
C ASP A 254 22.08 9.95 18.77
N GLN A 255 21.78 11.22 18.53
CA GLN A 255 20.47 11.65 18.10
C GLN A 255 20.59 12.74 17.04
N ALA A 256 19.73 12.68 16.05
CA ALA A 256 19.55 13.78 15.12
C ALA A 256 18.06 13.96 14.82
N ILE A 257 17.66 15.20 14.57
CA ILE A 257 16.39 15.51 13.94
C ILE A 257 16.71 16.29 12.67
N LEU A 258 16.55 15.64 11.53
CA LEU A 258 16.77 16.22 10.21
C LEU A 258 15.44 16.79 9.71
N ARG A 259 15.46 18.06 9.32
CA ARG A 259 14.34 18.75 8.66
C ARG A 259 14.79 19.55 7.43
N ASN A 260 16.10 19.54 7.15
CA ASN A 260 16.68 20.21 6.00
C ASN A 260 17.08 19.18 4.93
N LYS A 261 16.66 19.41 3.69
CA LYS A 261 16.99 18.57 2.52
C LYS A 261 18.46 18.64 2.09
N GLU A 262 19.19 19.68 2.49
CA GLU A 262 20.60 19.90 2.14
C GLU A 262 21.57 19.09 3.02
N ILE A 263 21.08 18.54 4.13
CA ILE A 263 21.86 17.71 5.03
C ILE A 263 21.58 16.24 4.70
N ASP A 264 22.53 15.60 4.02
CA ASP A 264 22.49 14.17 3.72
C ASP A 264 23.52 13.41 4.56
N ILE A 265 23.07 12.93 5.72
CA ILE A 265 23.86 12.01 6.55
C ILE A 265 23.35 10.57 6.48
N CYS A 266 22.27 10.31 5.76
CA CYS A 266 21.58 9.03 5.76
C CYS A 266 21.71 8.31 4.40
N GLY A 267 22.83 8.51 3.69
CA GLY A 267 23.14 7.79 2.45
C GLY A 267 22.12 8.01 1.33
N GLY A 268 21.66 9.25 1.16
CA GLY A 268 20.68 9.65 0.14
C GLY A 268 19.23 9.76 0.67
N LEU A 269 18.97 9.37 1.92
CA LEU A 269 17.67 9.62 2.55
C LEU A 269 17.60 11.07 3.05
N VAL A 270 16.79 11.88 2.38
CA VAL A 270 16.68 13.32 2.66
C VAL A 270 15.23 13.75 2.85
N CYS A 271 15.04 14.82 3.63
CA CYS A 271 13.74 15.50 3.70
C CYS A 271 13.33 15.98 2.29
N GLY A 272 12.05 15.82 1.97
CA GLY A 272 11.48 16.11 0.66
C GLY A 272 11.45 14.90 -0.29
N MET A 273 12.13 13.79 0.02
CA MET A 273 11.98 12.54 -0.73
C MET A 273 10.52 12.09 -0.73
N THR A 274 10.02 11.65 -1.89
CA THR A 274 8.64 11.14 -1.98
C THR A 274 8.53 9.84 -1.22
N GLN A 275 7.37 9.61 -0.59
CA GLN A 275 7.10 8.38 0.13
C GLN A 275 7.18 7.15 -0.79
N PHE A 276 6.78 7.32 -2.06
CA PHE A 276 6.95 6.28 -3.09
C PHE A 276 8.41 5.91 -3.34
N ASP A 277 9.31 6.89 -3.50
CA ASP A 277 10.73 6.62 -3.71
C ASP A 277 11.38 6.02 -2.47
N PHE A 278 11.02 6.52 -1.29
CA PHE A 278 11.45 5.96 -0.03
C PHE A 278 11.05 4.48 0.13
N PHE A 279 9.80 4.13 -0.19
CA PHE A 279 9.30 2.76 -0.11
C PHE A 279 9.88 1.80 -1.15
N LYS A 280 10.56 2.29 -2.20
CA LYS A 280 11.38 1.42 -3.06
C LYS A 280 12.68 0.96 -2.38
N LEU A 281 13.12 1.67 -1.34
CA LEU A 281 14.38 1.40 -0.64
C LEU A 281 14.21 0.40 0.51
N ILE A 282 12.97 0.18 0.95
CA ILE A 282 12.61 -0.79 1.99
C ILE A 282 11.72 -1.88 1.42
N ASN A 283 11.84 -3.09 1.95
CA ASN A 283 10.88 -4.15 1.67
C ASN A 283 9.63 -3.94 2.53
N PHE A 284 8.91 -2.85 2.25
CA PHE A 284 7.72 -2.48 2.99
C PHE A 284 6.53 -3.33 2.54
N ASP A 285 6.16 -4.30 3.36
CA ASP A 285 4.96 -5.14 3.24
C ASP A 285 3.78 -4.61 4.08
N GLY A 286 4.02 -3.51 4.82
CA GLY A 286 3.11 -2.86 5.76
C GLY A 286 2.05 -1.93 5.14
N HIS A 287 1.29 -1.31 6.06
CA HIS A 287 0.10 -0.47 5.92
C HIS A 287 0.11 0.62 4.82
N VAL A 288 -1.04 1.23 4.52
CA VAL A 288 -1.13 2.50 3.77
C VAL A 288 -0.25 3.56 4.44
N TYR A 289 0.48 4.30 3.62
CA TYR A 289 1.25 5.52 3.90
C TYR A 289 1.16 6.06 5.34
N PRO A 290 1.94 5.51 6.31
CA PRO A 290 1.90 6.01 7.67
C PRO A 290 2.38 7.47 7.73
N ARG A 291 1.79 8.26 8.63
CA ARG A 291 2.32 9.59 8.95
C ARG A 291 3.67 9.50 9.64
N ILE A 292 3.90 8.42 10.39
CA ILE A 292 5.16 8.15 11.07
C ILE A 292 5.56 6.70 10.85
N LEU A 293 6.77 6.47 10.34
CA LEU A 293 7.37 5.13 10.25
C LEU A 293 8.59 5.07 11.17
N LEU A 294 8.59 4.18 12.14
CA LEU A 294 9.75 3.86 12.96
C LEU A 294 10.38 2.56 12.45
N ILE A 295 11.61 2.63 11.94
CA ILE A 295 12.41 1.45 11.56
C ILE A 295 13.43 1.20 12.65
N THR A 296 13.55 -0.03 13.16
CA THR A 296 14.49 -0.39 14.22
C THR A 296 15.26 -1.68 13.89
N ASP A 297 16.47 -1.81 14.47
CA ASP A 297 17.23 -3.05 14.50
C ASP A 297 16.84 -3.97 15.66
N GLY A 298 15.83 -3.60 16.45
CA GLY A 298 15.34 -4.31 17.63
C GLY A 298 16.25 -4.21 18.86
N ASN A 299 17.38 -3.53 18.74
CA ASN A 299 18.37 -3.37 19.79
C ASN A 299 18.44 -1.89 20.19
N SER A 300 19.47 -1.19 19.72
CA SER A 300 19.82 0.15 20.16
C SER A 300 19.54 1.21 19.12
N LYS A 301 19.25 0.85 17.87
CA LYS A 301 19.13 1.83 16.78
C LYS A 301 17.73 1.87 16.20
N ALA A 302 17.27 3.09 15.95
CA ALA A 302 16.06 3.34 15.21
C ALA A 302 16.16 4.62 14.37
N MET A 303 15.38 4.64 13.29
CA MET A 303 15.14 5.81 12.46
C MET A 303 13.64 6.05 12.37
N ARG A 304 13.18 7.24 12.75
CA ARG A 304 11.78 7.65 12.69
C ARG A 304 11.60 8.60 11.50
N PHE A 305 10.72 8.28 10.59
CA PHE A 305 10.40 9.09 9.42
C PHE A 305 9.01 9.68 9.61
N SER A 306 8.89 11.00 9.52
CA SER A 306 7.60 11.69 9.50
C SER A 306 7.24 12.08 8.07
N PHE A 307 6.00 11.85 7.66
CA PHE A 307 5.49 12.11 6.33
C PHE A 307 4.36 13.15 6.36
N GLU A 308 4.36 14.05 5.38
CA GLU A 308 3.29 15.00 5.11
C GLU A 308 3.18 15.20 3.60
N ASN A 309 1.97 15.17 3.04
CA ASN A 309 1.72 15.33 1.60
C ASN A 309 2.63 14.43 0.73
N ASP A 310 2.66 13.12 1.03
CA ASP A 310 3.49 12.11 0.36
C ASP A 310 5.00 12.37 0.36
N ARG A 311 5.53 13.15 1.31
CA ARG A 311 6.97 13.46 1.41
C ARG A 311 7.49 13.32 2.83
N ILE A 312 8.75 12.92 2.95
CA ILE A 312 9.47 12.94 4.23
C ILE A 312 9.65 14.39 4.68
N VAL A 313 9.07 14.77 5.81
CA VAL A 313 9.25 16.10 6.41
C VAL A 313 10.26 16.10 7.56
N SER A 314 10.51 14.94 8.16
CA SER A 314 11.56 14.79 9.17
C SER A 314 12.11 13.37 9.23
N ILE A 315 13.41 13.26 9.52
CA ILE A 315 14.09 12.01 9.83
C ILE A 315 14.72 12.16 11.21
N GLU A 316 14.30 11.36 12.17
CA GLU A 316 14.90 11.32 13.49
C GLU A 316 15.78 10.08 13.61
N ILE A 317 17.03 10.27 14.03
CA ILE A 317 17.98 9.21 14.31
C ILE A 317 17.99 9.00 15.81
N ILE A 318 17.80 7.76 16.25
CA ILE A 318 17.72 7.40 17.66
C ILE A 318 18.73 6.29 17.92
N ASN A 319 19.82 6.62 18.62
CA ASN A 319 20.70 5.66 19.24
C ASN A 319 20.36 5.60 20.74
N LYS A 320 19.70 4.53 21.17
CA LYS A 320 19.55 4.22 22.59
C LYS A 320 20.93 3.79 23.07
N MET A 321 21.62 4.70 23.75
CA MET A 321 22.80 4.29 24.49
C MET A 321 22.42 3.16 25.47
N PRO A 322 23.25 2.10 25.57
CA PRO A 322 23.03 1.00 26.50
C PRO A 322 23.01 1.46 27.97
#